data_AF-A0A1G3PLC7-F1
#
_entry.id   AF-A0A1G3PLC7-F1
#
_cell.length_a   1.000
_cell.length_b   1.000
_cell.length_c   1.000
_cell.angle_alpha   90.00
_cell.angle_beta   90.00
_cell.angle_gamma   90.00
#
_symmetry.space_group_name_H-M   'P 1'
#
loop_
_entity.id
_entity.type
_entity.pdbx_description
1 polymer ?
#
loop_
_entity_poly.entity_id
_entity_poly.type
_entity_poly.pdbx_seq_one_letter_code
_entity_poly.pdbx_strand_id
1 'polypeptide(L)'
;MKKRYILVAFLLIAVQLYPIEITEVRDIYLKAVKALADNDISEAMTDLKTVISITEIAQESKSTLVRYQARSYYFLGDAYFMQKDYAQAIENYRTVVQSYQDSEIYTKALYKLGRTLILDKNYSEGITVLNDYISKYGDQDNLGDNALYWLARGYMGLKDFHVSLNTMELILNKYPDTALAYDIRSFIDKLQSIITEESEQNKKVETIISEMDTLKQKNQKLAKEKQLLEKISELLLIKQRLLEIKAEKISLLVQIKEQRSAQ
;
A
#
# COMPACT_ATOMS: atom_id res chain seq x y z
N MET A 1 -0.47 -46.81 -61.00
CA MET A 1 -1.24 -45.80 -60.24
C MET A 1 -0.83 -45.65 -58.77
N LYS A 2 -0.49 -46.72 -58.02
CA LYS A 2 -0.15 -46.63 -56.57
C LYS A 2 1.03 -45.71 -56.18
N LYS A 3 2.07 -45.54 -57.01
CA LYS A 3 3.25 -44.69 -56.68
C LYS A 3 2.95 -43.18 -56.64
N ARG A 4 1.97 -42.70 -57.41
CA ARG A 4 1.58 -41.27 -57.39
C ARG A 4 0.82 -40.89 -56.12
N TYR A 5 0.03 -41.81 -55.56
CA TYR A 5 -0.67 -41.57 -54.29
C TYR A 5 0.27 -41.51 -53.09
N ILE A 6 1.37 -42.28 -53.10
CA ILE A 6 2.38 -42.23 -52.02
C ILE A 6 3.13 -40.89 -52.06
N LEU A 7 3.51 -40.40 -53.25
CA LEU A 7 4.23 -39.13 -53.37
C LEU A 7 3.35 -37.91 -53.01
N VAL A 8 2.07 -37.94 -53.39
CA VAL A 8 1.10 -36.89 -53.04
C VAL A 8 0.73 -36.94 -51.55
N ALA A 9 0.64 -38.14 -50.95
CA ALA A 9 0.48 -38.28 -49.50
C ALA A 9 1.71 -37.79 -48.72
N PHE A 10 2.93 -38.04 -49.22
CA PHE A 10 4.16 -37.53 -48.59
C PHE A 10 4.28 -36.01 -48.69
N LEU A 11 3.84 -35.41 -49.80
CA LEU A 11 3.76 -33.95 -49.97
C LEU A 11 2.66 -33.33 -49.09
N LEU A 12 1.51 -33.98 -48.94
CA LEU A 12 0.43 -33.52 -48.04
C LEU A 12 0.82 -33.63 -46.56
N ILE A 13 1.61 -34.64 -46.18
CA ILE A 13 2.17 -34.75 -44.83
C ILE A 13 3.31 -33.75 -44.61
N ALA A 14 4.10 -33.45 -45.64
CA ALA A 14 5.19 -32.46 -45.56
C ALA A 14 4.68 -31.01 -45.43
N VAL A 15 3.52 -30.68 -46.01
CA VAL A 15 2.89 -29.35 -45.85
C VAL A 15 2.41 -29.11 -44.41
N GLN A 16 2.18 -30.17 -43.62
CA GLN A 16 1.81 -30.08 -42.21
C GLN A 16 3.00 -30.04 -41.23
N LEU A 17 4.25 -29.99 -41.73
CA LEU A 17 5.46 -30.10 -40.90
C LEU A 17 6.53 -29.05 -41.22
N TYR A 18 6.19 -27.98 -41.94
CA TYR A 18 7.10 -26.83 -42.02
C TYR A 18 6.96 -26.00 -40.75
N PRO A 19 8.04 -25.83 -39.95
CA PRO A 19 8.00 -24.96 -38.79
C PRO A 19 7.65 -23.55 -39.24
N ILE A 20 6.81 -22.86 -38.45
CA ILE A 20 6.40 -21.48 -38.71
C ILE A 20 7.65 -20.63 -38.99
N GLU A 21 7.66 -19.87 -40.08
CA GLU A 21 8.78 -18.99 -40.38
C GLU A 21 8.78 -17.78 -39.43
N ILE A 22 9.95 -17.28 -39.06
CA ILE A 22 10.04 -16.10 -38.17
C ILE A 22 9.41 -14.84 -38.77
N THR A 23 9.32 -14.78 -40.11
CA THR A 23 8.61 -13.76 -40.88
C THR A 23 7.11 -13.78 -40.58
N GLU A 24 6.50 -14.95 -40.49
CA GLU A 24 5.08 -15.12 -40.15
C GLU A 24 4.80 -14.68 -38.71
N VAL A 25 5.66 -15.05 -37.75
CA VAL A 25 5.58 -14.57 -36.36
C VAL A 25 5.63 -13.04 -36.29
N ARG A 26 6.57 -12.44 -37.04
CA ARG A 26 6.71 -10.99 -37.12
C ARG A 26 5.45 -10.34 -37.69
N ASP A 27 4.87 -10.90 -38.74
CA ASP A 27 3.72 -10.31 -39.42
C ASP A 27 2.46 -10.35 -38.54
N ILE A 28 2.23 -11.47 -37.81
CA ILE A 28 1.17 -11.57 -36.80
C ILE A 28 1.39 -10.54 -35.69
N TYR A 29 2.62 -10.43 -35.18
CA TYR A 29 2.96 -9.46 -34.14
C TYR A 29 2.73 -8.02 -34.60
N LEU A 30 3.14 -7.66 -35.82
CA LEU A 30 2.96 -6.30 -36.36
C LEU A 30 1.47 -5.98 -36.57
N LYS A 31 0.68 -6.96 -37.02
CA LYS A 31 -0.77 -6.84 -37.10
C LYS A 31 -1.39 -6.54 -35.73
N ALA A 32 -0.96 -7.28 -34.70
CA ALA A 32 -1.44 -7.08 -33.34
C ALA A 32 -1.12 -5.68 -32.78
N VAL A 33 0.11 -5.20 -32.98
CA VAL A 33 0.54 -3.86 -32.54
C VAL A 33 -0.22 -2.77 -33.30
N LYS A 34 -0.49 -2.97 -34.59
CA LYS A 34 -1.33 -2.05 -35.36
C LYS A 34 -2.76 -2.02 -34.83
N ALA A 35 -3.36 -3.18 -34.55
CA ALA A 35 -4.69 -3.27 -33.96
C ALA A 35 -4.78 -2.53 -32.61
N LEU A 36 -3.74 -2.60 -31.76
CA LEU A 36 -3.67 -1.79 -30.53
C LEU A 36 -3.66 -0.29 -30.83
N ALA A 37 -2.89 0.16 -31.83
CA ALA A 37 -2.84 1.56 -32.23
C ALA A 37 -4.18 2.05 -32.78
N ASP A 38 -4.90 1.18 -33.48
CA ASP A 38 -6.24 1.43 -34.02
C ASP A 38 -7.35 1.24 -32.96
N ASN A 39 -6.97 0.91 -31.71
CA ASN A 39 -7.86 0.63 -30.57
C ASN A 39 -8.80 -0.58 -30.78
N ASP A 40 -8.46 -1.48 -31.70
CA ASP A 40 -9.08 -2.81 -31.82
C ASP A 40 -8.42 -3.79 -30.84
N ILE A 41 -8.82 -3.65 -29.58
CA ILE A 41 -8.24 -4.41 -28.47
C ILE A 41 -8.50 -5.91 -28.61
N SER A 42 -9.64 -6.33 -29.17
CA SER A 42 -9.99 -7.74 -29.30
C SER A 42 -9.11 -8.45 -30.34
N GLU A 43 -8.92 -7.82 -31.50
CA GLU A 43 -8.04 -8.35 -32.54
C GLU A 43 -6.59 -8.41 -32.04
N ALA A 44 -6.11 -7.31 -31.45
CA ALA A 44 -4.79 -7.25 -30.85
C ALA A 44 -4.54 -8.40 -29.88
N MET A 45 -5.41 -8.59 -28.90
CA MET A 45 -5.25 -9.65 -27.91
C MET A 45 -5.22 -11.05 -28.52
N THR A 46 -6.00 -11.28 -29.59
CA THR A 46 -6.04 -12.57 -30.29
C THR A 46 -4.72 -12.86 -30.99
N ASP A 47 -4.20 -11.88 -31.73
CA ASP A 47 -2.94 -12.02 -32.45
C ASP A 47 -1.74 -12.12 -31.50
N LEU A 48 -1.72 -11.35 -30.40
CA LEU A 48 -0.68 -11.45 -29.36
C LEU A 48 -0.67 -12.83 -28.70
N LYS A 49 -1.85 -13.38 -28.36
CA LYS A 49 -1.97 -14.74 -27.81
C LYS A 49 -1.50 -15.80 -28.80
N THR A 50 -1.70 -15.56 -30.09
CA THR A 50 -1.20 -16.43 -31.16
C THR A 50 0.32 -16.44 -31.19
N VAL A 51 0.98 -15.27 -31.12
CA VAL A 51 2.45 -15.20 -31.04
C VAL A 51 2.98 -15.93 -29.79
N ILE A 52 2.30 -15.78 -28.65
CA ILE A 52 2.67 -16.44 -27.40
C ILE A 52 2.59 -17.96 -27.49
N SER A 53 1.58 -18.51 -28.18
CA SER A 53 1.36 -19.97 -28.26
C SER A 53 2.30 -20.69 -29.23
N ILE A 54 3.02 -19.96 -30.09
CA ILE A 54 4.00 -20.54 -31.03
C ILE A 54 5.19 -21.09 -30.24
N THR A 55 5.45 -22.38 -30.39
CA THR A 55 6.57 -23.08 -29.73
C THR A 55 7.46 -23.84 -30.72
N GLU A 56 6.91 -24.21 -31.88
CA GLU A 56 7.61 -24.95 -32.93
C GLU A 56 8.18 -24.00 -33.99
N ILE A 57 9.48 -23.74 -33.91
CA ILE A 57 10.23 -22.90 -34.87
C ILE A 57 11.65 -23.44 -35.08
N ALA A 58 12.27 -23.07 -36.19
CA ALA A 58 13.67 -23.37 -36.48
C ALA A 58 14.61 -22.89 -35.34
N GLN A 59 15.63 -23.69 -35.02
CA GLN A 59 16.47 -23.49 -33.83
C GLN A 59 17.15 -22.11 -33.81
N GLU A 60 17.62 -21.65 -34.96
CA GLU A 60 18.25 -20.35 -35.19
C GLU A 60 17.29 -19.18 -34.93
N SER A 61 15.98 -19.40 -35.06
CA SER A 61 14.94 -18.38 -34.88
C SER A 61 14.37 -18.34 -33.46
N LYS A 62 14.69 -19.30 -32.59
CA LYS A 62 14.15 -19.38 -31.22
C LYS A 62 14.43 -18.14 -30.39
N SER A 63 15.64 -17.58 -30.47
CA SER A 63 15.97 -16.37 -29.71
C SER A 63 15.13 -15.16 -30.15
N THR A 64 14.82 -15.05 -31.43
CA THR A 64 13.96 -14.01 -31.99
C THR A 64 12.49 -14.23 -31.60
N LEU A 65 12.02 -15.48 -31.62
CA LEU A 65 10.69 -15.82 -31.12
C LEU A 65 10.52 -15.42 -29.65
N VAL A 66 11.49 -15.73 -28.79
CA VAL A 66 11.49 -15.33 -27.36
C VAL A 66 11.33 -13.82 -27.20
N ARG A 67 11.98 -13.00 -28.04
CA ARG A 67 11.79 -11.54 -28.02
C ARG A 67 10.36 -11.14 -28.43
N TYR A 68 9.79 -11.78 -29.45
CA TYR A 68 8.40 -11.53 -29.84
C TYR A 68 7.40 -11.96 -28.77
N GLN A 69 7.65 -13.08 -28.08
CA GLN A 69 6.82 -13.55 -26.97
C GLN A 69 6.89 -12.58 -25.79
N ALA A 70 8.09 -12.12 -25.40
CA ALA A 70 8.28 -11.12 -24.34
C ALA A 70 7.49 -9.83 -24.64
N ARG A 71 7.62 -9.31 -25.87
CA ARG A 71 6.85 -8.14 -26.32
C ARG A 71 5.35 -8.42 -26.33
N SER A 72 4.95 -9.63 -26.72
CA SER A 72 3.53 -9.97 -26.81
C SER A 72 2.87 -10.04 -25.45
N TYR A 73 3.53 -10.62 -24.44
CA TYR A 73 3.07 -10.53 -23.05
C TYR A 73 3.00 -9.08 -22.57
N TYR A 74 4.02 -8.26 -22.85
CA TYR A 74 4.00 -6.85 -22.49
C TYR A 74 2.80 -6.10 -23.11
N PHE A 75 2.56 -6.25 -24.42
CA PHE A 75 1.45 -5.59 -25.10
C PHE A 75 0.08 -6.15 -24.72
N LEU A 76 0.01 -7.42 -24.34
CA LEU A 76 -1.21 -8.02 -23.81
C LEU A 76 -1.51 -7.44 -22.41
N GLY A 77 -0.47 -7.19 -21.61
CA GLY A 77 -0.57 -6.41 -20.39
C GLY A 77 -1.09 -4.99 -20.63
N ASP A 78 -0.61 -4.31 -21.68
CA ASP A 78 -1.11 -2.99 -22.08
C ASP A 78 -2.59 -3.02 -22.49
N ALA A 79 -3.01 -4.02 -23.25
CA ALA A 79 -4.40 -4.22 -23.66
C ALA A 79 -5.32 -4.37 -22.44
N TYR A 80 -4.97 -5.26 -21.50
CA TYR A 80 -5.73 -5.44 -20.26
C TYR A 80 -5.73 -4.19 -19.38
N PHE A 81 -4.60 -3.47 -19.32
CA PHE A 81 -4.49 -2.20 -18.61
C PHE A 81 -5.45 -1.15 -19.17
N MET A 82 -5.55 -1.04 -20.50
CA MET A 82 -6.50 -0.12 -21.17
C MET A 82 -7.96 -0.46 -20.85
N GLN A 83 -8.26 -1.74 -20.67
CA GLN A 83 -9.56 -2.23 -20.23
C GLN A 83 -9.80 -2.06 -18.71
N LYS A 84 -8.80 -1.56 -17.96
CA LYS A 84 -8.79 -1.49 -16.49
C LYS A 84 -8.87 -2.85 -15.79
N ASP A 85 -8.60 -3.93 -16.50
CA ASP A 85 -8.40 -5.26 -15.93
C ASP A 85 -6.97 -5.36 -15.41
N TYR A 86 -6.73 -4.76 -14.24
CA TYR A 86 -5.41 -4.71 -13.66
C TYR A 86 -4.88 -6.08 -13.26
N ALA A 87 -5.75 -7.02 -12.87
CA ALA A 87 -5.37 -8.37 -12.51
C ALA A 87 -4.71 -9.10 -13.69
N GLN A 88 -5.35 -9.09 -14.87
CA GLN A 88 -4.78 -9.67 -16.08
C GLN A 88 -3.55 -8.91 -16.56
N ALA A 89 -3.54 -7.57 -16.45
CA ALA A 89 -2.38 -6.78 -16.81
C ALA A 89 -1.14 -7.13 -15.96
N ILE A 90 -1.32 -7.27 -14.65
CA ILE A 90 -0.28 -7.68 -13.69
C ILE A 90 0.30 -9.03 -14.09
N GLU A 91 -0.53 -10.03 -14.37
CA GLU A 91 -0.07 -11.38 -14.72
C GLU A 91 0.82 -11.39 -15.97
N ASN A 92 0.42 -10.62 -16.99
CA ASN A 92 1.16 -10.51 -18.24
C ASN A 92 2.50 -9.78 -18.05
N TYR A 93 2.52 -8.63 -17.34
CA TYR A 93 3.79 -7.95 -17.05
C TYR A 93 4.71 -8.78 -16.16
N ARG A 94 4.15 -9.48 -15.16
CA ARG A 94 4.88 -10.38 -14.27
C ARG A 94 5.53 -11.52 -15.04
N THR A 95 4.84 -12.07 -16.03
CA THR A 95 5.40 -13.11 -16.91
C THR A 95 6.65 -12.61 -17.63
N VAL A 96 6.66 -11.36 -18.13
CA VAL A 96 7.86 -10.75 -18.73
C VAL A 96 8.99 -10.64 -17.71
N VAL A 97 8.69 -10.11 -16.52
CA VAL A 97 9.69 -9.89 -15.46
C VAL A 97 10.28 -11.21 -14.95
N GLN A 98 9.51 -12.29 -14.89
CA GLN A 98 9.99 -13.57 -14.37
C GLN A 98 10.71 -14.39 -15.43
N SER A 99 10.18 -14.44 -16.66
CA SER A 99 10.60 -15.41 -17.67
C SER A 99 11.44 -14.81 -18.80
N TYR A 100 11.50 -13.49 -18.93
CA TYR A 100 12.14 -12.80 -20.06
C TYR A 100 13.10 -11.69 -19.59
N GLN A 101 13.92 -11.98 -18.58
CA GLN A 101 14.81 -11.00 -17.93
C GLN A 101 15.86 -10.38 -18.86
N ASP A 102 16.34 -11.13 -19.85
CA ASP A 102 17.30 -10.67 -20.85
C ASP A 102 16.66 -9.92 -22.02
N SER A 103 15.32 -9.80 -22.04
CA SER A 103 14.62 -9.10 -23.11
C SER A 103 14.74 -7.59 -22.96
N GLU A 104 14.80 -6.89 -24.10
CA GLU A 104 14.86 -5.43 -24.15
C GLU A 104 13.60 -4.74 -23.61
N ILE A 105 12.50 -5.49 -23.42
CA ILE A 105 11.24 -4.99 -22.88
C ILE A 105 11.14 -5.17 -21.36
N TYR A 106 12.06 -5.91 -20.74
CA TYR A 106 12.07 -6.22 -19.31
C TYR A 106 11.92 -4.97 -18.43
N THR A 107 12.76 -3.97 -18.63
CA THR A 107 12.78 -2.75 -17.81
C THR A 107 11.44 -2.00 -17.87
N LYS A 108 10.83 -1.91 -19.06
CA LYS A 108 9.51 -1.29 -19.23
C LYS A 108 8.39 -2.11 -18.57
N ALA A 109 8.46 -3.44 -18.68
CA ALA A 109 7.51 -4.34 -18.02
C ALA A 109 7.62 -4.27 -16.49
N LEU A 110 8.84 -4.17 -15.94
CA LEU A 110 9.08 -4.01 -14.51
C LEU A 110 8.43 -2.73 -13.96
N TYR A 111 8.64 -1.60 -14.64
CA TYR A 111 7.96 -0.35 -14.30
C TYR A 111 6.43 -0.48 -14.39
N LYS A 112 5.90 -1.02 -15.50
CA LYS A 112 4.45 -1.17 -15.69
C LYS A 112 3.82 -2.13 -14.68
N LEU A 113 4.50 -3.21 -14.30
CA LEU A 113 4.08 -4.12 -13.24
C LEU A 113 3.93 -3.35 -11.93
N GLY A 114 4.97 -2.63 -11.51
CA GLY A 114 4.96 -1.84 -10.29
C GLY A 114 3.81 -0.82 -10.26
N ARG A 115 3.69 -0.01 -11.33
CA ARG A 115 2.59 0.94 -11.50
C ARG A 115 1.22 0.28 -11.43
N THR A 116 1.04 -0.85 -12.11
CA THR A 116 -0.27 -1.53 -12.19
C THR A 116 -0.66 -2.13 -10.83
N LEU A 117 0.30 -2.68 -10.09
CA LEU A 117 0.10 -3.13 -8.71
C LEU A 117 -0.38 -2.01 -7.79
N ILE A 118 0.19 -0.80 -7.90
CA ILE A 118 -0.27 0.37 -7.13
C ILE A 118 -1.72 0.75 -7.51
N LEU A 119 -2.06 0.71 -8.80
CA LEU A 119 -3.42 1.00 -9.28
C LEU A 119 -4.44 -0.04 -8.82
N ASP A 120 -4.02 -1.31 -8.73
CA ASP A 120 -4.81 -2.42 -8.18
C ASP A 120 -4.87 -2.41 -6.64
N LYS A 121 -4.23 -1.43 -5.98
CA LYS A 121 -4.13 -1.27 -4.52
C LYS A 121 -3.27 -2.33 -3.82
N ASN A 122 -2.50 -3.11 -4.57
CA ASN A 122 -1.46 -3.99 -4.03
C ASN A 122 -0.19 -3.19 -3.71
N TYR A 123 -0.33 -2.22 -2.78
CA TYR A 123 0.67 -1.18 -2.56
C TYR A 123 2.03 -1.73 -2.16
N SER A 124 2.09 -2.66 -1.20
CA SER A 124 3.35 -3.23 -0.71
C SER A 124 4.15 -3.93 -1.79
N GLU A 125 3.48 -4.69 -2.68
CA GLU A 125 4.15 -5.37 -3.78
C GLU A 125 4.60 -4.37 -4.85
N GLY A 126 3.73 -3.44 -5.24
CA GLY A 126 4.08 -2.41 -6.22
C GLY A 126 5.25 -1.54 -5.77
N ILE A 127 5.31 -1.19 -4.47
CA ILE A 127 6.46 -0.50 -3.86
C ILE A 127 7.73 -1.32 -3.99
N THR A 128 7.66 -2.62 -3.70
CA THR A 128 8.82 -3.53 -3.82
C THR A 128 9.35 -3.59 -5.25
N VAL A 129 8.46 -3.76 -6.22
CA VAL A 129 8.80 -3.81 -7.65
C VAL A 129 9.39 -2.47 -8.15
N LEU A 130 8.80 -1.34 -7.74
CA LEU A 130 9.30 -0.02 -8.15
C LEU A 130 10.64 0.33 -7.50
N ASN A 131 10.86 -0.07 -6.24
CA ASN A 131 12.17 0.07 -5.59
C ASN A 131 13.25 -0.72 -6.34
N ASP A 132 12.95 -1.95 -6.78
CA ASP A 132 13.88 -2.75 -7.59
C ASP A 132 14.22 -2.02 -8.90
N TYR A 133 13.19 -1.54 -9.61
CA TYR A 133 13.37 -0.75 -10.83
C TYR A 133 14.22 0.50 -10.60
N ILE A 134 13.91 1.31 -9.58
CA ILE A 134 14.62 2.57 -9.29
C ILE A 134 16.09 2.29 -8.96
N SER A 135 16.36 1.25 -8.16
CA SER A 135 17.71 0.91 -7.72
C SER A 135 18.62 0.44 -8.86
N LYS A 136 18.06 -0.26 -9.86
CA LYS A 136 18.81 -0.86 -10.97
C LYS A 136 18.86 0.02 -12.21
N TYR A 137 17.77 0.72 -12.51
CA TYR A 137 17.55 1.37 -13.81
C TYR A 137 17.17 2.84 -13.71
N GLY A 138 16.84 3.36 -12.52
CA GLY A 138 16.22 4.68 -12.38
C GLY A 138 17.03 5.83 -12.97
N ASP A 139 18.35 5.79 -12.93
CA ASP A 139 19.24 6.80 -13.53
C ASP A 139 19.51 6.62 -15.02
N GLN A 140 19.26 5.42 -15.55
CA GLN A 140 19.62 5.02 -16.92
C GLN A 140 18.42 4.98 -17.85
N ASP A 141 17.22 4.81 -17.29
CA ASP A 141 15.96 4.70 -18.02
C ASP A 141 15.12 5.96 -17.83
N ASN A 142 14.40 6.36 -18.88
CA ASN A 142 13.65 7.61 -18.92
C ASN A 142 12.34 7.60 -18.10
N LEU A 143 12.02 6.48 -17.42
CA LEU A 143 10.86 6.37 -16.55
C LEU A 143 11.22 6.51 -15.06
N GLY A 144 12.46 6.90 -14.73
CA GLY A 144 12.91 7.06 -13.35
C GLY A 144 12.06 8.02 -12.50
N ASP A 145 11.68 9.17 -13.05
CA ASP A 145 10.82 10.17 -12.40
C ASP A 145 9.38 9.64 -12.20
N ASN A 146 8.84 8.99 -13.22
CA ASN A 146 7.54 8.35 -13.20
C ASN A 146 7.49 7.18 -12.21
N ALA A 147 8.56 6.39 -12.11
CA ALA A 147 8.66 5.29 -11.14
C ALA A 147 8.66 5.82 -9.71
N LEU A 148 9.41 6.88 -9.42
CA LEU A 148 9.35 7.57 -8.12
C LEU A 148 7.95 8.12 -7.84
N TYR A 149 7.25 8.65 -8.85
CA TYR A 149 5.91 9.16 -8.66
C TYR A 149 4.94 8.04 -8.26
N TRP A 150 4.96 6.90 -8.96
CA TRP A 150 4.13 5.75 -8.59
C TRP A 150 4.53 5.14 -7.25
N LEU A 151 5.83 5.18 -6.89
CA LEU A 151 6.32 4.76 -5.59
C LEU A 151 5.74 5.63 -4.47
N ALA A 152 5.80 6.97 -4.62
CA ALA A 152 5.18 7.91 -3.70
C ALA A 152 3.68 7.64 -3.55
N ARG A 153 2.97 7.44 -4.67
CA ARG A 153 1.55 7.06 -4.67
C ARG A 153 1.27 5.74 -3.96
N GLY A 154 2.20 4.78 -4.01
CA GLY A 154 2.14 3.55 -3.23
C GLY A 154 2.22 3.82 -1.73
N TYR A 155 3.19 4.64 -1.29
CA TYR A 155 3.30 5.03 0.11
C TYR A 155 2.08 5.81 0.60
N MET A 156 1.50 6.70 -0.22
CA MET A 156 0.21 7.34 0.09
C MET A 156 -0.92 6.32 0.28
N GLY A 157 -0.95 5.26 -0.55
CA GLY A 157 -1.92 4.17 -0.43
C GLY A 157 -1.80 3.41 0.90
N LEU A 158 -0.58 3.26 1.41
CA LEU A 158 -0.29 2.73 2.74
C LEU A 158 -0.46 3.76 3.87
N LYS A 159 -0.80 5.02 3.54
CA LYS A 159 -0.86 6.17 4.46
C LYS A 159 0.47 6.55 5.10
N ASP A 160 1.58 6.11 4.52
CA ASP A 160 2.91 6.56 4.91
C ASP A 160 3.21 7.91 4.23
N PHE A 161 2.55 8.96 4.73
CA PHE A 161 2.60 10.29 4.12
C PHE A 161 3.99 10.91 4.19
N HIS A 162 4.76 10.62 5.25
CA HIS A 162 6.13 11.10 5.40
C HIS A 162 7.05 10.51 4.35
N VAL A 163 7.04 9.19 4.16
CA VAL A 163 7.88 8.55 3.12
C VAL A 163 7.42 8.95 1.73
N SER A 164 6.10 9.08 1.51
CA SER A 164 5.57 9.62 0.25
C SER A 164 6.11 11.02 -0.04
N LEU A 165 6.05 11.94 0.94
CA LEU A 165 6.53 13.32 0.80
C LEU A 165 8.01 13.35 0.42
N ASN A 166 8.85 12.63 1.16
CA ASN A 166 10.29 12.53 0.88
C ASN A 166 10.55 11.97 -0.54
N THR A 167 9.75 10.99 -0.97
CA THR A 167 9.85 10.42 -2.32
C THR A 167 9.48 11.44 -3.41
N MET A 168 8.47 12.28 -3.18
CA MET A 168 8.10 13.36 -4.09
C MET A 168 9.16 14.47 -4.14
N GLU A 169 9.74 14.84 -3.01
CA GLU A 169 10.85 15.80 -2.95
C GLU A 169 12.10 15.28 -3.68
N LEU A 170 12.35 13.97 -3.65
CA LEU A 170 13.42 13.35 -4.42
C LEU A 170 13.24 13.55 -5.93
N ILE A 171 12.01 13.57 -6.44
CA ILE A 171 11.72 13.86 -7.86
C ILE A 171 12.15 15.28 -8.20
N LEU A 172 11.84 16.27 -7.36
CA LEU A 172 12.25 17.66 -7.57
C LEU A 172 13.77 17.84 -7.57
N ASN A 173 14.48 17.05 -6.76
CA ASN A 173 15.93 17.11 -6.66
C ASN A 173 16.62 16.41 -7.86
N LYS A 174 16.16 15.21 -8.19
CA LYS A 174 16.80 14.34 -9.19
C LYS A 174 16.38 14.66 -10.63
N TYR A 175 15.16 15.17 -10.82
CA TYR A 175 14.57 15.44 -12.13
C TYR A 175 13.94 16.84 -12.22
N PRO A 176 14.68 17.92 -11.88
CA PRO A 176 14.12 19.26 -11.67
C PRO A 176 13.45 19.87 -12.92
N ASP A 177 13.91 19.48 -14.12
CA ASP A 177 13.48 20.07 -15.40
C ASP A 177 12.42 19.22 -16.13
N THR A 178 11.75 18.30 -15.44
CA THR A 178 10.67 17.47 -16.02
C THR A 178 9.31 18.13 -15.85
N ALA A 179 8.38 17.87 -16.79
CA ALA A 179 6.99 18.31 -16.64
C ALA A 179 6.37 17.81 -15.33
N LEU A 180 6.73 16.57 -14.93
CA LEU A 180 6.31 15.97 -13.67
C LEU A 180 6.79 16.75 -12.43
N ALA A 181 8.02 17.28 -12.45
CA ALA A 181 8.54 18.08 -11.35
C ALA A 181 7.77 19.41 -11.18
N TYR A 182 7.22 19.98 -12.25
CA TYR A 182 6.33 21.14 -12.13
C TYR A 182 5.00 20.75 -11.45
N ASP A 183 4.40 19.65 -11.90
CA ASP A 183 3.09 19.20 -11.42
C ASP A 183 3.12 18.69 -9.97
N ILE A 184 4.25 18.14 -9.51
CA ILE A 184 4.33 17.49 -8.20
C ILE A 184 4.31 18.45 -7.00
N ARG A 185 4.60 19.74 -7.22
CA ARG A 185 4.62 20.75 -6.14
C ARG A 185 3.27 20.87 -5.44
N SER A 186 2.17 20.87 -6.20
CA SER A 186 0.82 20.89 -5.63
C SER A 186 0.51 19.64 -4.78
N PHE A 187 1.05 18.48 -5.17
CA PHE A 187 0.90 17.25 -4.39
C PHE A 187 1.69 17.31 -3.08
N ILE A 188 2.90 17.87 -3.11
CA ILE A 188 3.73 18.11 -1.92
C ILE A 188 3.00 19.03 -0.94
N ASP A 189 2.50 20.18 -1.39
CA ASP A 189 1.79 21.13 -0.53
C ASP A 189 0.59 20.47 0.16
N LYS A 190 -0.17 19.65 -0.60
CA LYS A 190 -1.30 18.89 -0.06
C LYS A 190 -0.87 17.86 0.98
N LEU A 191 0.21 17.11 0.72
CA LEU A 191 0.74 16.14 1.68
C LEU A 191 1.24 16.81 2.95
N GLN A 192 1.93 17.94 2.83
CA GLN A 192 2.40 18.73 3.98
C GLN A 192 1.23 19.24 4.83
N SER A 193 0.13 19.68 4.21
CA SER A 193 -1.10 20.06 4.93
C SER A 193 -1.66 18.88 5.74
N ILE A 194 -1.78 17.70 5.13
CA ILE A 194 -2.27 16.49 5.80
C ILE A 194 -1.39 16.13 7.00
N ILE A 195 -0.07 16.12 6.82
CA ILE A 195 0.90 15.81 7.88
C ILE A 195 0.82 16.84 9.02
N THR A 196 0.67 18.12 8.68
CA THR A 196 0.57 19.20 9.68
C THR A 196 -0.71 19.07 10.50
N GLU A 197 -1.85 18.84 9.84
CA GLU A 197 -3.13 18.62 10.51
C GLU A 197 -3.10 17.39 11.43
N GLU A 198 -2.50 16.28 10.99
CA GLU A 198 -2.31 15.08 11.80
C GLU A 198 -1.45 15.35 13.04
N SER A 199 -0.33 16.07 12.88
CA SER A 199 0.54 16.47 13.98
C SER A 199 -0.17 17.36 15.00
N GLU A 200 -0.97 18.33 14.54
CA GLU A 200 -1.76 19.19 15.43
C GLU A 200 -2.84 18.41 16.20
N GLN A 201 -3.52 17.47 15.54
CA GLN A 201 -4.49 16.61 16.22
C GLN A 201 -3.82 15.72 17.26
N ASN A 202 -2.69 15.11 16.94
CA ASN A 202 -1.93 14.29 17.89
C ASN A 202 -1.50 15.09 19.12
N LYS A 203 -1.01 16.32 18.94
CA LYS A 203 -0.67 17.21 20.05
C LYS A 203 -1.88 17.56 20.94
N LYS A 204 -3.07 17.77 20.34
CA LYS A 204 -4.32 17.99 21.11
C LYS A 204 -4.69 16.75 21.92
N VAL A 205 -4.58 15.56 21.34
CA VAL A 205 -4.83 14.29 22.04
C VAL A 205 -3.87 14.10 23.21
N GLU A 206 -2.58 14.32 23.02
CA GLU A 206 -1.57 14.25 24.09
C GLU A 206 -1.87 15.23 25.23
N THR A 207 -2.29 16.45 24.88
CA THR A 207 -2.68 17.47 25.87
C THR A 207 -3.87 16.99 26.70
N ILE A 208 -4.91 16.46 26.04
CA ILE A 208 -6.10 15.90 26.72
C ILE A 208 -5.73 14.73 27.62
N ILE A 209 -4.86 13.82 27.17
CA ILE A 209 -4.37 12.69 27.98
C ILE A 209 -3.68 13.21 29.25
N SER A 210 -2.79 14.19 29.10
CA SER A 210 -2.12 14.82 30.25
C SER A 210 -3.12 15.48 31.22
N GLU A 211 -4.10 16.22 30.72
CA GLU A 211 -5.17 16.81 31.55
C GLU A 211 -5.99 15.72 32.28
N MET A 212 -6.37 14.65 31.59
CA MET A 212 -7.08 13.52 32.18
C MET A 212 -6.28 12.86 33.31
N ASP A 213 -4.97 12.69 33.14
CA ASP A 213 -4.10 12.13 34.18
C ASP A 213 -4.02 13.04 35.41
N THR A 214 -3.92 14.37 35.22
CA THR A 214 -3.95 15.32 36.35
C THR A 214 -5.30 15.29 37.10
N LEU A 215 -6.42 15.21 36.37
CA LEU A 215 -7.75 15.11 36.97
C LEU A 215 -7.93 13.80 37.73
N LYS A 216 -7.40 12.69 37.20
CA LYS A 216 -7.41 11.39 37.87
C LYS A 216 -6.66 11.43 39.20
N GLN A 217 -5.48 12.07 39.23
CA GLN A 217 -4.72 12.26 40.47
C GLN A 217 -5.47 13.14 41.48
N LYS A 218 -6.08 14.24 41.02
CA LYS A 218 -6.90 15.13 41.87
C LYS A 218 -8.11 14.39 42.46
N ASN A 219 -8.80 13.58 41.68
CA ASN A 219 -9.94 12.78 42.14
C ASN A 219 -9.52 11.74 43.19
N GLN A 220 -8.36 11.09 43.01
CA GLN A 220 -7.82 10.18 44.03
C GLN A 220 -7.50 10.91 45.35
N LYS A 221 -6.94 12.12 45.27
CA LYS A 221 -6.69 12.95 46.46
C LYS A 221 -8.01 13.35 47.14
N LEU A 222 -8.99 13.81 46.38
CA LEU A 222 -10.30 14.20 46.90
C LEU A 222 -11.03 13.02 47.57
N ALA A 223 -10.91 11.81 47.02
CA ALA A 223 -11.45 10.61 47.63
C ALA A 223 -10.83 10.32 49.01
N LYS A 224 -9.50 10.49 49.15
CA LYS A 224 -8.80 10.36 50.44
C LYS A 224 -9.23 11.43 51.45
N GLU A 225 -9.39 12.67 51.01
CA GLU A 225 -9.86 13.78 51.85
C GLU A 225 -11.29 13.56 52.34
N LYS A 226 -12.19 13.07 51.47
CA LYS A 226 -13.57 12.70 51.84
C LYS A 226 -13.59 11.62 52.93
N GLN A 227 -12.77 10.59 52.77
CA GLN A 227 -12.65 9.51 53.77
C GLN A 227 -12.14 10.04 55.13
N LEU A 228 -11.26 11.04 55.14
CA LEU A 228 -10.78 11.66 56.37
C LEU A 228 -11.88 12.49 57.06
N LEU A 229 -12.70 13.22 56.30
CA LEU A 229 -13.82 13.99 56.84
C LEU A 229 -14.89 13.12 57.48
N GLU A 230 -15.19 11.95 56.90
CA GLU A 230 -16.08 10.95 57.51
C GLU A 230 -15.55 10.51 58.88
N LYS A 231 -14.25 10.17 58.98
CA LYS A 231 -13.60 9.81 60.26
C LYS A 231 -13.62 10.95 61.29
N ILE A 232 -13.39 12.19 60.86
CA ILE A 232 -13.48 13.36 61.75
C ILE A 232 -14.91 13.52 62.28
N SER A 233 -15.90 13.31 61.44
CA SER A 233 -17.32 13.41 61.81
C SER A 233 -17.70 12.34 62.85
N GLU A 234 -17.24 11.11 62.67
CA GLU A 234 -17.39 10.03 63.66
C GLU A 234 -16.75 10.40 65.01
N LEU A 235 -15.51 10.93 64.99
CA LEU A 235 -14.82 11.36 66.21
C LEU A 235 -15.54 12.48 66.95
N LEU A 236 -16.13 13.44 66.23
CA LEU A 236 -16.91 14.52 66.83
C LEU A 236 -18.16 13.99 67.52
N LEU A 237 -18.85 13.02 66.91
CA LEU A 237 -20.01 12.37 67.52
C LEU A 237 -19.62 11.63 68.82
N ILE A 238 -18.51 10.89 68.78
CA ILE A 238 -17.97 10.21 69.97
C ILE A 238 -17.64 11.24 71.06
N LYS A 239 -16.98 12.35 70.71
CA LYS A 239 -16.62 13.41 71.65
C LYS A 239 -17.86 14.04 72.30
N GLN A 240 -18.89 14.32 71.51
CA GLN A 240 -20.16 14.85 72.02
C GLN A 240 -20.80 13.90 73.02
N ARG A 241 -20.83 12.59 72.70
CA ARG A 241 -21.35 11.57 73.61
C ARG A 241 -20.56 11.49 74.91
N LEU A 242 -19.24 11.61 74.86
CA LEU A 242 -18.40 11.65 76.07
C LEU A 242 -18.68 12.87 76.95
N LEU A 243 -19.01 14.02 76.35
CA LEU A 243 -19.41 15.22 77.10
C LEU A 243 -20.75 15.03 77.79
N GLU A 244 -21.74 14.42 77.10
CA GLU A 244 -23.03 14.05 77.69
C GLU A 244 -22.84 13.13 78.90
N ILE A 245 -22.06 12.05 78.74
CA ILE A 245 -21.76 11.11 79.84
C ILE A 245 -21.08 11.83 81.02
N LYS A 246 -20.17 12.78 80.76
CA LYS A 246 -19.55 13.58 81.83
C LYS A 246 -20.57 14.46 82.56
N ALA A 247 -21.49 15.10 81.82
CA ALA A 247 -22.54 15.92 82.40
C ALA A 247 -23.50 15.07 83.27
N GLU A 248 -23.91 13.90 82.76
CA GLU A 248 -24.71 12.92 83.50
C GLU A 248 -24.00 12.50 84.80
N LYS A 249 -22.69 12.19 84.73
CA LYS A 249 -21.89 11.83 85.91
C LYS A 249 -21.80 12.96 86.93
N ILE A 250 -21.59 14.21 86.48
CA ILE A 250 -21.55 15.37 87.38
C ILE A 250 -22.90 15.56 88.07
N SER A 251 -24.00 15.48 87.32
CA SER A 251 -25.36 15.57 87.87
C SER A 251 -25.60 14.50 88.95
N LEU A 252 -25.19 13.25 88.68
CA LEU A 252 -25.29 12.15 89.64
C LEU A 252 -24.48 12.41 90.92
N LEU A 253 -23.26 12.95 90.79
CA LEU A 253 -22.41 13.30 91.95
C LEU A 253 -23.03 14.41 92.81
N VAL A 254 -23.66 15.41 92.17
CA VAL A 254 -24.39 16.47 92.89
C VAL A 254 -25.56 15.87 93.68
N GLN A 255 -26.37 15.02 93.05
CA GLN A 255 -27.48 14.33 93.72
C GLN A 255 -27.02 13.49 94.93
N ILE A 256 -25.92 12.74 94.77
CA ILE A 256 -25.33 11.94 95.87
C ILE A 256 -24.89 12.84 97.03
N LYS A 257 -24.30 14.01 96.75
CA LYS A 257 -23.86 14.95 97.78
C LYS A 257 -25.04 15.55 98.54
N GLU A 258 -26.08 15.97 97.84
CA GLU A 258 -27.31 16.52 98.45
C GLU A 258 -27.99 15.51 99.37
N GLN A 259 -28.09 14.25 98.95
CA GLN A 259 -28.62 13.16 99.77
C GLN A 259 -27.82 12.94 101.06
N ARG A 260 -26.49 13.06 101.01
CA ARG A 260 -25.62 12.89 102.19
C ARG A 260 -25.69 14.06 103.17
N SER A 261 -25.97 15.28 102.72
CA SER A 261 -26.15 16.44 103.59
C SER A 261 -27.52 16.52 104.27
N ALA A 262 -28.48 15.70 103.83
CA ALA A 262 -29.82 15.60 104.42
C ALA A 262 -29.93 14.50 105.49
N GLN A 263 -28.85 13.76 105.75
CA GLN A 263 -28.70 12.78 106.83
C GLN A 263 -27.85 13.35 107.95
#